data_AF-A0A176S227-F1
#
_entry.id   AF-A0A176S227-F1
#
_cell.length_a   1.000
_cell.length_b   1.000
_cell.length_c   1.000
_cell.angle_alpha   90.00
_cell.angle_beta   90.00
_cell.angle_gamma   90.00
#
_symmetry.space_group_name_H-M   'P 1'
#
loop_
_entity.id
_entity.type
_entity.pdbx_description
1 polymer ?
#
loop_
_entity_poly.entity_id
_entity_poly.type
_entity_poly.pdbx_seq_one_letter_code
_entity_poly.pdbx_strand_id
1 'polypeptide(L)'
;MQGDYMRLRYAIEGKAPFNELASHQKRGYMVIRPDENNVAQFARFYKGEDLREGEKLLHFHNTDSIRIVPDSFFFQEGHAKYYQNAKYGVFKFDDSGNHLLVGLADENRQTIIVP
;
A
#
# COMPACT_ATOMS: atom_id res chain seq x y z
N MET A 1 -23.45 -7.27 7.80
CA MET A 1 -22.04 -7.55 7.45
C MET A 1 -21.33 -7.85 8.75
N GLN A 2 -20.88 -9.09 8.92
CA GLN A 2 -20.16 -9.57 10.09
C GLN A 2 -18.80 -10.06 9.56
N GLY A 3 -17.71 -9.45 10.02
CA GLY A 3 -16.37 -9.64 9.51
C GLY A 3 -15.39 -8.74 10.27
N ASP A 4 -14.18 -9.22 10.47
CA ASP A 4 -13.11 -8.48 11.13
C ASP A 4 -12.27 -7.72 10.08
N TYR A 5 -11.51 -6.74 10.54
CA TYR A 5 -10.55 -6.04 9.69
C TYR A 5 -9.26 -5.75 10.44
N MET A 6 -8.18 -5.64 9.67
CA MET A 6 -6.90 -5.13 10.13
C MET A 6 -6.66 -3.77 9.50
N ARG A 7 -6.35 -2.77 10.33
CA ARG A 7 -5.85 -1.49 9.84
C ARG A 7 -4.40 -1.66 9.39
N LEU A 8 -4.08 -1.14 8.22
CA LEU A 8 -2.75 -1.17 7.63
C LEU A 8 -2.10 0.20 7.78
N ARG A 9 -0.80 0.18 8.05
CA ARG A 9 0.05 1.37 8.08
C ARG A 9 1.37 1.02 7.44
N TYR A 10 1.60 1.51 6.24
CA TYR A 10 2.75 1.12 5.44
C TYR A 10 3.96 1.95 5.80
N ALA A 11 5.14 1.33 5.87
CA ALA A 11 6.38 2.05 6.21
C ALA A 11 6.69 3.20 5.23
N ILE A 12 6.26 3.08 3.97
CA ILE A 12 6.43 4.08 2.91
C ILE A 12 5.73 5.40 3.26
N GLU A 13 4.62 5.36 4.01
CA GLU A 13 3.87 6.57 4.43
C GLU A 13 4.74 7.51 5.27
N GLY A 14 5.60 6.95 6.14
CA GLY A 14 6.49 7.72 6.99
C GLY A 14 7.77 8.19 6.30
N LYS A 15 8.14 7.59 5.16
CA LYS A 15 9.31 8.01 4.36
C LYS A 15 9.00 9.16 3.43
N ALA A 16 7.72 9.39 3.14
CA ALA A 16 7.30 10.40 2.18
C ALA A 16 7.37 11.81 2.80
N PRO A 17 8.03 12.77 2.12
CA PRO A 17 8.21 14.12 2.63
C PRO A 17 6.89 14.88 2.57
N PHE A 18 6.12 14.86 3.66
CA PHE A 18 4.80 15.48 3.75
C PHE A 18 4.78 16.98 3.37
N ASN A 19 5.89 17.67 3.62
CA ASN A 19 6.08 19.09 3.28
C ASN A 19 6.18 19.35 1.77
N GLU A 20 6.50 18.35 0.95
CA GLU A 20 6.53 18.48 -0.52
C GLU A 20 5.15 18.34 -1.16
N LEU A 21 4.17 17.87 -0.39
CA LEU A 21 2.78 17.77 -0.79
C LEU A 21 2.15 19.17 -0.77
N ALA A 22 1.47 19.55 -1.85
CA ALA A 22 0.74 20.82 -1.86
C ALA A 22 -0.29 20.81 -0.71
N SER A 23 -0.37 21.91 0.04
CA SER A 23 -1.21 22.03 1.25
C SER A 23 -2.70 21.67 1.04
N HIS A 24 -3.18 21.77 -0.20
CA HIS A 24 -4.57 21.45 -0.58
C HIS A 24 -4.76 20.05 -1.19
N GLN A 25 -3.68 19.31 -1.41
CA GLN A 25 -3.73 17.99 -2.04
C GLN A 25 -4.16 16.93 -1.02
N LYS A 26 -5.48 16.72 -0.92
CA LYS A 26 -6.09 15.73 -0.02
C LYS A 26 -5.96 14.28 -0.50
N ARG A 27 -5.62 14.07 -1.76
CA ARG A 27 -5.44 12.75 -2.38
C ARG A 27 -4.51 12.84 -3.56
N GLY A 28 -3.90 11.74 -3.95
CA GLY A 28 -3.04 11.68 -5.11
C GLY A 28 -2.39 10.33 -5.27
N TYR A 29 -1.29 10.31 -6.01
CA TYR A 29 -0.50 9.11 -6.23
C TYR A 29 0.95 9.32 -5.80
N MET A 30 1.53 8.27 -5.24
CA MET A 30 2.96 8.15 -5.01
C MET A 30 3.52 7.28 -6.12
N VAL A 31 4.60 7.74 -6.74
CA VAL A 31 5.42 6.87 -7.58
C VAL A 31 6.24 6.00 -6.65
N ILE A 32 6.12 4.68 -6.83
CA ILE A 32 6.92 3.68 -6.16
C ILE A 32 7.76 2.90 -7.15
N ARG A 33 8.87 2.34 -6.67
CA ARG A 33 9.68 1.37 -7.39
C ARG A 33 9.92 0.17 -6.47
N PRO A 34 9.50 -1.05 -6.85
CA PRO A 34 9.88 -2.25 -6.13
C PRO A 34 11.40 -2.44 -6.16
N ASP A 35 11.98 -2.85 -5.03
CA ASP A 35 13.36 -3.29 -4.98
C ASP A 35 13.53 -4.74 -5.46
N GLU A 36 14.75 -5.27 -5.34
CA GLU A 36 15.10 -6.64 -5.76
C GLU A 36 14.30 -7.72 -5.01
N ASN A 37 13.73 -7.40 -3.85
CA ASN A 37 12.88 -8.30 -3.06
C ASN A 37 11.38 -8.06 -3.31
N ASN A 38 11.02 -7.29 -4.35
CA ASN A 38 9.67 -6.83 -4.65
C ASN A 38 9.02 -5.99 -3.54
N VAL A 39 9.82 -5.32 -2.69
CA VAL A 39 9.30 -4.40 -1.68
C VAL A 39 9.26 -2.99 -2.26
N ALA A 40 8.08 -2.39 -2.27
CA ALA A 40 7.88 -1.05 -2.78
C ALA A 40 8.71 0.00 -2.00
N GLN A 41 9.43 0.85 -2.72
CA GLN A 41 10.13 2.00 -2.17
C GLN A 41 9.50 3.30 -2.71
N PHE A 42 9.38 4.31 -1.84
CA PHE A 42 8.94 5.64 -2.27
C PHE A 42 9.95 6.25 -3.23
N ALA A 43 9.50 6.77 -4.37
CA ALA A 43 10.33 7.54 -5.28
C ALA A 43 10.00 9.04 -5.23
N ARG A 44 8.72 9.40 -5.42
CA ARG A 44 8.25 10.80 -5.46
C ARG A 44 6.73 10.87 -5.40
N PHE A 45 6.17 12.06 -5.15
CA PHE A 45 4.77 12.32 -5.45
C PHE A 45 4.57 12.51 -6.95
N TYR A 46 3.52 11.89 -7.49
CA TYR A 46 3.15 11.98 -8.88
C TYR A 46 2.56 13.34 -9.22
N LYS A 47 3.03 13.97 -10.30
CA LYS A 47 2.60 15.29 -10.79
C LYS A 47 2.06 15.25 -12.22
N GLY A 48 1.84 14.05 -12.78
CA GLY A 48 1.33 13.87 -14.15
C GLY A 48 2.41 13.59 -15.19
N GLU A 49 3.63 13.30 -14.76
CA GLU A 49 4.74 12.89 -15.62
C GLU A 49 4.64 11.43 -16.10
N ASP A 50 5.35 11.06 -17.17
CA ASP A 50 5.43 9.64 -17.57
C ASP A 50 6.19 8.80 -16.54
N LEU A 51 5.76 7.54 -16.35
CA LEU A 51 6.42 6.59 -15.47
C LEU A 51 7.64 5.97 -16.15
N ARG A 52 8.73 5.82 -15.40
CA ARG A 52 9.91 5.08 -15.86
C ARG A 52 9.65 3.57 -15.78
N GLU A 53 10.47 2.80 -16.49
CA GLU A 53 10.41 1.34 -16.43
C GLU A 53 10.53 0.84 -14.98
N GLY A 54 9.59 -0.02 -14.58
CA GLY A 54 9.49 -0.57 -13.23
C GLY A 54 8.83 0.35 -12.19
N GLU A 55 8.46 1.58 -12.53
CA GLU A 55 7.68 2.45 -11.65
C GLU A 55 6.19 2.08 -11.66
N LYS A 56 5.54 2.25 -10.51
CA LYS A 56 4.11 2.03 -10.31
C LYS A 56 3.51 3.17 -9.48
N LEU A 57 2.19 3.33 -9.52
CA LEU A 57 1.47 4.35 -8.76
C LEU A 57 0.69 3.71 -7.61
N LEU A 58 0.87 4.21 -6.39
CA LEU A 58 0.00 3.89 -5.26
C LEU A 58 -0.86 5.10 -4.90
N HIS A 59 -2.15 4.87 -4.72
CA HIS A 59 -3.07 5.92 -4.28
C HIS A 59 -2.88 6.22 -2.81
N PHE A 60 -2.96 7.50 -2.44
CA PHE A 60 -2.98 7.91 -1.05
C PHE A 60 -4.05 8.98 -0.78
N HIS A 61 -4.48 9.04 0.47
CA HIS A 61 -5.20 10.15 1.06
C HIS A 61 -4.30 10.93 2.01
N ASN A 62 -4.56 12.23 2.13
CA ASN A 62 -3.89 13.15 3.01
C ASN A 62 -4.94 14.01 3.73
N THR A 63 -5.22 13.67 4.98
CA THR A 63 -6.03 14.50 5.88
C THR A 63 -5.14 15.15 6.94
N ASP A 64 -4.52 14.31 7.77
CA ASP A 64 -3.59 14.70 8.84
C ASP A 64 -2.20 14.10 8.62
N SER A 65 -2.16 13.02 7.84
CA SER A 65 -0.96 12.28 7.43
C SER A 65 -1.27 11.53 6.14
N ILE A 66 -0.22 11.17 5.41
CA ILE A 66 -0.35 10.32 4.22
C ILE A 66 -0.80 8.92 4.66
N ARG A 67 -1.85 8.42 4.00
CA ARG A 67 -2.31 7.03 4.12
C ARG A 67 -2.47 6.42 2.75
N ILE A 68 -1.78 5.32 2.48
CA ILE A 68 -1.91 4.58 1.23
C ILE A 68 -3.23 3.82 1.24
N VAL A 69 -3.92 3.80 0.11
CA VAL A 69 -5.20 3.12 -0.07
C VAL A 69 -4.98 1.81 -0.84
N PRO A 70 -5.51 0.67 -0.35
CA PRO A 70 -6.32 0.54 0.86
C PRO A 70 -5.49 0.56 2.16
N ASP A 71 -6.03 1.20 3.19
CA ASP A 71 -5.47 1.30 4.55
C ASP A 71 -6.09 0.27 5.51
N SER A 72 -6.82 -0.71 4.98
CA SER A 72 -7.42 -1.82 5.74
C SER A 72 -7.53 -3.09 4.90
N PHE A 73 -7.53 -4.24 5.58
CA PHE A 73 -7.74 -5.56 4.99
C PHE A 73 -8.85 -6.28 5.75
N PHE A 74 -9.88 -6.73 5.03
CA PHE A 74 -11.07 -7.38 5.60
C PHE A 74 -10.95 -8.90 5.51
N PHE A 75 -11.39 -9.59 6.55
CA PHE A 75 -11.39 -11.05 6.62
C PHE A 75 -12.57 -11.58 7.45
N GLN A 76 -12.84 -12.87 7.34
CA GLN A 76 -13.91 -13.52 8.11
C GLN A 76 -13.66 -13.42 9.62
N GLU A 77 -14.73 -13.32 10.40
CA GLU A 77 -14.64 -13.24 11.86
C GLU A 77 -13.85 -14.44 12.43
N GLY A 78 -12.96 -14.16 13.40
CA GLY A 78 -12.12 -15.19 14.03
C GLY A 78 -10.85 -15.54 13.24
N HIS A 79 -10.64 -14.96 12.05
CA HIS A 79 -9.42 -15.18 11.25
C HIS A 79 -8.27 -14.21 11.60
N ALA A 80 -8.48 -13.29 12.55
CA ALA A 80 -7.45 -12.32 12.97
C ALA A 80 -6.10 -12.96 13.32
N LYS A 81 -6.12 -14.14 13.97
CA LYS A 81 -4.93 -14.89 14.37
C LYS A 81 -3.99 -15.27 13.21
N TYR A 82 -4.52 -15.43 11.99
CA TYR A 82 -3.72 -15.78 10.83
C TYR A 82 -2.95 -14.57 10.29
N TYR A 83 -3.52 -13.37 10.44
CA TYR A 83 -2.96 -12.14 9.90
C TYR A 83 -2.12 -11.35 10.90
N GLN A 84 -2.13 -11.71 12.19
CA GLN A 84 -1.42 -10.98 13.25
C GLN A 84 0.09 -10.78 12.98
N ASN A 85 0.71 -11.69 12.23
CA ASN A 85 2.14 -11.65 11.89
C ASN A 85 2.41 -11.03 10.51
N ALA A 86 1.40 -10.49 9.83
CA ALA A 86 1.57 -9.83 8.55
C ALA A 86 2.57 -8.67 8.64
N LYS A 87 3.52 -8.65 7.69
CA LYS A 87 4.54 -7.60 7.56
C LYS A 87 4.40 -6.80 6.27
N TYR A 88 3.78 -7.37 5.24
CA TYR A 88 3.62 -6.73 3.95
C TYR A 88 2.18 -6.82 3.44
N GLY A 89 1.74 -5.78 2.74
CA GLY A 89 0.57 -5.85 1.86
C GLY A 89 0.98 -6.33 0.47
N VAL A 90 0.24 -7.27 -0.09
CA VAL A 90 0.49 -7.83 -1.43
C VAL A 90 -0.39 -7.10 -2.43
N PHE A 91 0.25 -6.31 -3.29
CA PHE A 91 -0.43 -5.54 -4.32
C PHE A 91 -0.28 -6.19 -5.68
N LYS A 92 -1.39 -6.27 -6.43
CA LYS A 92 -1.40 -6.61 -7.84
C LYS A 92 -1.72 -5.37 -8.66
N PHE A 93 -0.95 -5.15 -9.72
CA PHE A 93 -1.15 -4.05 -10.67
C PHE A 93 -1.68 -4.61 -11.99
N ASP A 94 -2.59 -3.89 -12.63
CA ASP A 94 -3.00 -4.16 -14.01
C ASP A 94 -2.18 -3.34 -15.02
N ASP A 95 -2.43 -3.58 -16.31
CA ASP A 95 -1.74 -2.90 -17.41
C ASP A 95 -2.13 -1.41 -17.52
N SER A 96 -3.24 -1.00 -16.89
CA SER A 96 -3.68 0.40 -16.82
C SER A 96 -3.06 1.15 -15.64
N GLY A 97 -2.30 0.46 -14.78
CA GLY A 97 -1.70 1.03 -13.58
C GLY A 97 -2.62 1.10 -12.37
N ASN A 98 -3.82 0.49 -12.44
CA ASN A 98 -4.66 0.31 -11.26
C ASN A 98 -4.06 -0.77 -10.36
N HIS A 99 -4.33 -0.69 -9.07
CA HIS A 99 -3.84 -1.64 -8.08
C HIS A 99 -4.92 -2.17 -7.15
N LEU A 100 -4.71 -3.39 -6.67
CA LEU A 100 -5.55 -4.04 -5.68
C LEU A 100 -4.68 -4.69 -4.61
N LEU A 101 -5.06 -4.51 -3.34
CA LEU A 101 -4.52 -5.31 -2.25
C LEU A 101 -5.18 -6.69 -2.30
N VAL A 102 -4.43 -7.71 -2.70
CA VAL A 102 -4.93 -9.08 -2.90
C VAL A 102 -4.65 -10.00 -1.72
N GLY A 103 -3.82 -9.58 -0.77
CA GLY A 103 -3.49 -10.36 0.41
C GLY A 103 -2.46 -9.67 1.29
N LEU A 104 -2.06 -10.39 2.33
CA LEU A 104 -0.99 -10.01 3.25
C LEU A 104 0.12 -11.07 3.21
N ALA A 105 1.35 -10.69 3.52
CA ALA A 105 2.49 -11.59 3.58
C ALA A 105 3.26 -11.46 4.90
N ASP A 106 3.89 -12.56 5.32
CA ASP A 106 4.71 -12.65 6.54
C ASP A 106 6.08 -11.97 6.38
N GLU A 107 6.93 -12.06 7.40
CA GLU A 107 8.30 -11.50 7.37
C GLU A 107 9.19 -12.07 6.25
N ASN A 108 8.89 -13.28 5.79
CA ASN A 108 9.59 -13.96 4.71
C ASN A 108 9.02 -13.62 3.34
N ARG A 109 8.06 -12.69 3.26
CA ARG A 109 7.34 -12.29 2.05
C ARG A 109 6.50 -13.42 1.45
N GLN A 110 6.13 -14.42 2.25
CA GLN A 110 5.21 -15.47 1.84
C GLN A 110 3.77 -15.02 2.10
N THR A 111 2.92 -15.11 1.08
CA THR A 111 1.49 -14.77 1.21
C THR A 111 0.82 -15.66 2.26
N ILE A 112 0.10 -15.03 3.19
CA ILE A 112 -0.66 -15.72 4.22
C ILE A 112 -1.90 -16.34 3.56
N ILE A 113 -1.97 -17.66 3.58
CA ILE A 113 -3.13 -18.43 3.12
C ILE A 113 -3.87 -18.94 4.36
N VAL A 114 -5.16 -18.64 4.43
CA VAL A 114 -6.03 -19.10 5.52
C VAL A 114 -6.71 -20.40 5.10
N PRO A 115 -6.68 -21.45 5.93
CA PRO A 115 -7.34 -22.72 5.66
C PRO A 115 -8.86 -22.64 5.70
#